data_AF-A0A7W7CAD0-F1
#
_entry.id   AF-A0A7W7CAD0-F1
#
_cell.length_a   1.000
_cell.length_b   1.000
_cell.length_c   1.000
_cell.angle_alpha   90.00
_cell.angle_beta   90.00
_cell.angle_gamma   90.00
#
_symmetry.space_group_name_H-M   'P 1'
#
loop_
_entity.id
_entity.type
_entity.pdbx_description
1 polymer ?
#
loop_
_entity_poly.entity_id
_entity_poly.type
_entity_poly.pdbx_seq_one_letter_code
_entity_poly.pdbx_strand_id
1 'polypeptide(L)'
;MSEIPTEDELDRIEERARQAFAVAPLPWLDFLETRHGIGGCSFIRLDADSELDHELYVNIYQGSEKWPGRDARMDAILHYIASAAADVPRLVAEIRRLRAAAADHDTER
;
A
#
# COMPACT_ATOMS: atom_id res chain seq x y z
N MET A 1 -2.00 6.44 -21.41
CA MET A 1 -2.23 7.64 -20.57
C MET A 1 -3.15 7.19 -19.45
N SER A 2 -2.75 7.33 -18.19
CA SER A 2 -3.68 7.04 -17.09
C SER A 2 -4.68 8.18 -17.02
N GLU A 3 -5.97 7.86 -17.06
CA GLU A 3 -7.03 8.83 -16.82
C GLU A 3 -6.95 9.31 -15.36
N ILE A 4 -7.28 10.60 -15.14
CA ILE A 4 -7.32 11.17 -13.79
C ILE A 4 -8.60 10.67 -13.11
N PRO A 5 -8.54 10.07 -11.91
CA PRO A 5 -9.70 9.44 -11.27
C PRO A 5 -10.79 10.45 -10.92
N THR A 6 -12.04 10.14 -11.24
CA THR A 6 -13.24 10.90 -10.83
C THR A 6 -13.43 10.95 -9.30
N GLU A 7 -14.28 11.85 -8.79
CA GLU A 7 -14.58 11.89 -7.33
C GLU A 7 -15.14 10.55 -6.83
N ASP A 8 -16.08 9.95 -7.55
CA ASP A 8 -16.63 8.62 -7.21
C ASP A 8 -15.53 7.54 -7.14
N GLU A 9 -14.50 7.62 -7.97
CA GLU A 9 -13.38 6.67 -7.93
C GLU A 9 -12.45 6.94 -6.75
N LEU A 10 -12.21 8.21 -6.40
CA LEU A 10 -11.45 8.59 -5.21
C LEU A 10 -12.16 8.11 -3.93
N ASP A 11 -13.48 8.29 -3.84
CA ASP A 11 -14.30 7.79 -2.72
C ASP A 11 -14.17 6.27 -2.57
N ARG A 12 -14.22 5.53 -3.68
CA ARG A 12 -14.05 4.07 -3.67
C ARG A 12 -12.64 3.65 -3.27
N ILE A 13 -11.60 4.43 -3.61
CA ILE A 13 -10.22 4.16 -3.19
C ILE A 13 -10.10 4.33 -1.67
N GLU A 14 -10.62 5.43 -1.13
CA GLU A 14 -10.62 5.68 0.32
C GLU A 14 -11.42 4.64 1.08
N GLU A 15 -12.56 4.21 0.54
CA GLU A 15 -13.39 3.18 1.15
C GLU A 15 -12.62 1.86 1.33
N ARG A 16 -11.90 1.41 0.29
CA ARG A 16 -11.07 0.20 0.37
C ARG A 16 -9.97 0.34 1.43
N ALA A 17 -9.31 1.51 1.47
CA ALA A 17 -8.28 1.79 2.46
C ALA A 17 -8.87 1.77 3.89
N ARG A 18 -9.99 2.45 4.11
CA ARG A 18 -10.69 2.50 5.40
C ARG A 18 -11.11 1.11 5.89
N GLN A 19 -11.63 0.27 5.01
CA GLN A 19 -11.99 -1.12 5.34
C GLN A 19 -10.77 -1.94 5.74
N ALA A 20 -9.65 -1.82 5.02
CA ALA A 20 -8.41 -2.50 5.36
C ALA A 20 -7.89 -2.05 6.74
N PHE A 21 -7.86 -0.73 7.01
CA PHE A 21 -7.33 -0.19 8.26
C PHE A 21 -8.21 -0.44 9.47
N ALA A 22 -9.50 -0.74 9.29
CA ALA A 22 -10.36 -1.19 10.37
C ALA A 22 -9.97 -2.56 10.93
N VAL A 23 -9.27 -3.38 10.13
CA VAL A 23 -8.79 -4.71 10.52
C VAL A 23 -7.29 -4.68 10.84
N ALA A 24 -6.51 -3.94 10.05
CA ALA A 24 -5.06 -3.84 10.15
C ALA A 24 -4.63 -2.37 10.12
N PRO A 25 -4.60 -1.68 11.27
CA PRO A 25 -4.18 -0.28 11.36
C PRO A 25 -2.76 -0.06 10.81
N LEU A 26 -2.46 1.18 10.41
CA LEU A 26 -1.09 1.58 10.11
C LEU A 26 -0.25 1.65 11.41
N PRO A 27 1.09 1.47 11.34
CA PRO A 27 1.90 1.31 10.13
C PRO A 27 1.97 -0.13 9.63
N TRP A 28 2.04 -0.29 8.30
CA TRP A 28 2.43 -1.55 7.67
C TRP A 28 3.92 -1.51 7.36
N LEU A 29 4.69 -2.44 7.89
CA LEU A 29 6.15 -2.44 7.85
C LEU A 29 6.66 -3.62 7.02
N ASP A 30 7.52 -3.37 6.04
CA ASP A 30 8.12 -4.41 5.22
C ASP A 30 9.39 -4.99 5.84
N PHE A 31 9.40 -6.31 6.01
CA PHE A 31 10.56 -7.08 6.44
C PHE A 31 11.08 -7.88 5.25
N LEU A 32 12.10 -7.32 4.60
CA LEU A 32 12.67 -7.85 3.36
C LEU A 32 13.86 -8.78 3.61
N GLU A 33 13.76 -10.05 3.23
CA GLU A 33 14.77 -11.08 3.41
C GLU A 33 16.09 -10.75 2.71
N THR A 34 16.08 -10.22 1.48
CA THR A 34 17.32 -9.91 0.77
C THR A 34 18.06 -8.70 1.35
N ARG A 35 17.38 -7.88 2.16
CA ARG A 35 17.93 -6.67 2.80
C ARG A 35 18.30 -6.89 4.25
N HIS A 36 17.45 -7.56 5.01
CA HIS A 36 17.55 -7.66 6.47
C HIS A 36 18.10 -9.02 6.93
N GLY A 37 18.16 -10.03 6.06
CA GLY A 37 18.68 -11.36 6.41
C GLY A 37 17.91 -12.02 7.56
N ILE A 38 16.58 -11.93 7.51
CA ILE A 38 15.67 -12.41 8.57
C ILE A 38 15.60 -13.93 8.69
N GLY A 39 16.28 -14.67 7.81
CA GLY A 39 16.47 -16.12 7.93
C GLY A 39 15.29 -16.93 7.41
N GLY A 40 14.42 -16.32 6.60
CA GLY A 40 13.19 -16.93 6.12
C GLY A 40 12.74 -16.38 4.77
N CYS A 41 11.54 -15.82 4.73
CA CYS A 41 11.00 -15.12 3.57
C CYS A 41 10.51 -13.74 3.97
N SER A 42 10.41 -12.86 2.97
CA SER A 42 9.94 -11.49 3.17
C SER A 42 8.46 -11.45 3.52
N PHE A 43 8.07 -10.53 4.40
CA PHE A 43 6.70 -10.34 4.85
C PHE A 43 6.39 -8.87 5.17
N ILE A 44 5.12 -8.56 5.37
CA ILE A 44 4.66 -7.26 5.89
C ILE A 44 4.11 -7.48 7.29
N ARG A 45 4.57 -6.71 8.27
CA ARG A 45 3.99 -6.68 9.60
C ARG A 45 2.93 -5.58 9.67
N LEU A 46 1.77 -5.94 10.20
CA LEU A 46 0.58 -5.08 10.25
C LEU A 46 0.46 -4.30 11.57
N ASP A 47 1.36 -4.53 12.51
CA ASP A 47 1.50 -3.75 13.73
C ASP A 47 2.96 -3.59 14.15
N ALA A 48 3.29 -2.47 14.78
CA ALA A 48 4.63 -2.24 15.31
C ALA A 48 4.82 -2.82 16.71
N ASP A 49 3.72 -2.90 17.50
CA ASP A 49 3.78 -2.98 18.97
C ASP A 49 2.95 -4.14 19.57
N SER A 50 2.53 -5.12 18.78
CA SER A 50 1.77 -6.26 19.32
C SER A 50 2.69 -7.42 19.73
N GLU A 51 2.32 -8.11 20.82
CA GLU A 51 2.98 -9.33 21.27
C GLU A 51 2.73 -10.52 20.33
N LEU A 52 1.79 -10.38 19.39
CA LEU A 52 1.49 -11.36 18.35
C LEU A 52 2.10 -10.90 17.01
N ASP A 53 2.74 -11.82 16.30
CA ASP A 53 3.26 -11.56 14.96
C ASP A 53 2.08 -11.50 13.95
N HIS A 54 1.50 -10.30 13.77
CA HIS A 54 0.51 -10.07 12.71
C HIS A 54 1.20 -9.82 11.37
N GLU A 55 1.45 -10.92 10.65
CA GLU A 55 2.25 -10.92 9.43
C GLU A 55 1.41 -11.28 8.20
N LEU A 56 1.62 -10.52 7.13
CA LEU A 56 1.08 -10.75 5.80
C LEU A 56 2.16 -11.31 4.89
N TYR A 57 1.88 -12.49 4.34
CA TYR A 57 2.76 -13.20 3.41
C TYR A 57 2.15 -13.21 2.01
N VAL A 58 2.95 -12.84 1.00
CA VAL A 58 2.56 -12.92 -0.41
C VAL A 58 3.28 -14.09 -1.07
N ASN A 59 2.52 -14.97 -1.73
CA ASN A 59 3.06 -16.06 -2.52
C ASN A 59 2.69 -15.85 -3.98
N ILE A 60 3.70 -15.77 -4.86
CA ILE A 60 3.53 -15.63 -6.30
C ILE A 60 3.82 -16.98 -6.95
N TYR A 61 2.95 -17.39 -7.87
CA TYR A 61 3.07 -18.64 -8.60
C TYR A 61 3.11 -18.37 -10.11
N GLN A 62 3.98 -19.09 -10.81
CA GLN A 62 4.04 -19.16 -12.26
C GLN A 62 3.71 -20.59 -12.71
N GLY A 63 2.45 -20.82 -13.06
CA GLY A 63 1.92 -22.18 -13.22
C GLY A 63 1.89 -22.89 -11.87
N SER A 64 2.52 -24.07 -11.78
CA SER A 64 2.66 -24.82 -10.53
C SER A 64 3.89 -24.42 -9.71
N GLU A 65 4.78 -23.58 -10.24
CA GLU A 65 6.01 -23.19 -9.57
C GLU A 65 5.79 -21.96 -8.69
N LYS A 66 6.20 -22.07 -7.42
CA LYS A 66 6.21 -20.94 -6.49
C LYS A 66 7.50 -20.15 -6.68
N TRP A 67 7.40 -18.82 -6.79
CA TRP A 67 8.59 -17.96 -6.74
C TRP A 67 9.35 -18.15 -5.41
N PRO A 68 10.69 -18.12 -5.43
CA PRO A 68 11.47 -18.27 -4.21
C PRO A 68 11.16 -17.16 -3.20
N GLY A 69 11.07 -17.51 -1.92
CA GLY A 69 10.80 -16.53 -0.85
C GLY A 69 11.96 -15.57 -0.58
N ARG A 70 13.19 -15.94 -0.98
CA ARG A 70 14.38 -15.09 -0.97
C ARG A 70 14.66 -14.63 -2.41
N ASP A 71 13.89 -13.64 -2.85
CA ASP A 71 13.97 -13.10 -4.21
C ASP A 71 13.76 -11.58 -4.18
N ALA A 72 14.70 -10.83 -4.74
CA ALA A 72 14.62 -9.37 -4.77
C ALA A 72 13.36 -8.84 -5.50
N ARG A 73 12.78 -9.62 -6.41
CA ARG A 73 11.50 -9.30 -7.07
C ARG A 73 10.33 -9.40 -6.09
N MET A 74 10.35 -10.38 -5.19
CA MET A 74 9.36 -10.49 -4.12
C MET A 74 9.48 -9.31 -3.16
N ASP A 75 10.72 -8.96 -2.81
CA ASP A 75 11.00 -7.84 -1.90
C ASP A 75 10.48 -6.51 -2.45
N ALA A 76 10.70 -6.25 -3.75
CA ALA A 76 10.19 -5.05 -4.41
C ALA A 76 8.65 -4.97 -4.38
N ILE A 77 7.96 -6.11 -4.55
CA ILE A 77 6.49 -6.16 -4.50
C ILE A 77 5.97 -5.92 -3.08
N LEU A 78 6.58 -6.55 -2.08
CA LEU A 78 6.18 -6.36 -0.67
C LEU A 78 6.45 -4.93 -0.21
N HIS A 79 7.60 -4.36 -0.57
CA HIS A 79 7.91 -2.97 -0.28
C HIS A 79 6.88 -2.01 -0.89
N TYR A 80 6.47 -2.26 -2.15
CA TYR A 80 5.42 -1.49 -2.81
C TYR A 80 4.09 -1.60 -2.08
N ILE A 81 3.65 -2.82 -1.72
CA ILE A 81 2.38 -3.04 -1.02
C ILE A 81 2.38 -2.35 0.35
N ALA A 82 3.45 -2.50 1.14
CA ALA A 82 3.57 -1.87 2.45
C ALA A 82 3.52 -0.34 2.35
N SER A 83 4.28 0.23 1.41
CA SER A 83 4.32 1.68 1.20
C SER A 83 2.97 2.23 0.69
N ALA A 84 2.32 1.51 -0.23
CA ALA A 84 1.03 1.90 -0.80
C ALA A 84 -0.05 2.10 0.25
N ALA A 85 -0.01 1.35 1.37
CA ALA A 85 -0.96 1.52 2.47
C ALA A 85 -0.93 2.95 3.04
N ALA A 86 0.24 3.57 3.14
CA ALA A 86 0.36 4.96 3.59
C ALA A 86 0.26 5.97 2.44
N ASP A 87 0.80 5.64 1.27
CA ASP A 87 0.92 6.58 0.15
C ASP A 87 -0.41 6.85 -0.55
N VAL A 88 -1.25 5.82 -0.76
CA VAL A 88 -2.51 5.97 -1.51
C VAL A 88 -3.46 6.96 -0.84
N PRO A 89 -3.77 6.89 0.47
CA PRO A 89 -4.62 7.89 1.12
C PRO A 89 -4.06 9.32 1.01
N ARG A 90 -2.73 9.49 1.10
CA ARG A 90 -2.08 10.80 0.97
C ARG A 90 -2.21 11.36 -0.43
N LEU A 91 -2.07 10.52 -1.46
CA LEU A 91 -2.23 10.91 -2.85
C LEU A 91 -3.69 11.29 -3.15
N VAL A 92 -4.68 10.56 -2.63
CA VAL A 92 -6.10 10.93 -2.77
C VAL A 92 -6.38 12.29 -2.14
N ALA A 93 -5.89 12.52 -0.91
CA ALA A 93 -6.04 13.81 -0.24
C ALA A 93 -5.43 14.96 -1.05
N GLU A 94 -4.25 14.75 -1.65
CA GLU A 94 -3.59 15.75 -2.48
C GLU A 94 -4.35 16.05 -3.78
N ILE A 95 -4.89 15.03 -4.44
CA ILE A 95 -5.72 15.23 -5.64
C ILE A 95 -6.93 16.10 -5.32
N ARG A 96 -7.63 15.81 -4.21
CA ARG A 96 -8.78 16.63 -3.79
C ARG A 96 -8.38 18.06 -3.42
N ARG A 97 -7.25 18.24 -2.75
CA ARG A 97 -6.71 19.57 -2.43
C ARG A 97 -6.46 20.39 -3.70
N LEU A 98 -5.85 19.78 -4.72
CA LEU A 98 -5.57 20.43 -6.00
C LEU A 98 -6.86 20.80 -6.75
N ARG A 99 -7.88 19.94 -6.70
CA ARG A 99 -9.20 20.23 -7.29
C ARG A 99 -9.93 21.39 -6.62
N ALA A 100 -9.92 21.41 -5.29
CA ALA A 100 -10.51 22.52 -4.54
C ALA A 100 -9.82 23.84 -4.89
N ALA A 101 -8.49 23.87 -4.88
CA ALA A 101 -7.72 25.06 -5.26
C ALA A 101 -8.01 25.51 -6.70
N ALA A 102 -8.18 24.58 -7.65
CA ALA A 102 -8.52 24.93 -9.03
C ALA A 102 -9.92 25.56 -9.15
N ALA A 103 -10.92 25.03 -8.42
CA ALA A 103 -12.27 25.57 -8.42
C ALA A 103 -12.35 27.00 -7.82
N ASP A 104 -11.56 27.28 -6.79
CA ASP A 104 -11.48 28.61 -6.18
C ASP A 104 -10.91 29.65 -7.18
N HIS A 105 -9.85 29.28 -7.92
CA HIS A 105 -9.24 30.17 -8.93
C HIS A 105 -10.16 30.49 -10.12
N ASP A 106 -11.06 29.56 -10.50
CA ASP A 106 -12.04 29.79 -11.56
C ASP A 106 -13.20 30.70 -11.11
N THR A 107 -13.45 30.80 -9.79
CA THR A 107 -14.51 31.64 -9.22
C THR A 107 -14.09 33.12 -9.09
N GLU A 108 -12.78 33.40 -9.06
CA GLU A 108 -12.21 34.76 -8.98
C GLU A 108 -11.96 35.43 -10.36
N ARG A 109 -12.26 34.74 -11.47
CA ARG A 109 -12.16 35.27 -12.84
C ARG A 109 -13.52 35.68 -13.41
#